data_AF-A0A6M4RHH3-F1
#
_entry.id   AF-A0A6M4RHH3-F1
#
_cell.length_a   1.000
_cell.length_b   1.000
_cell.length_c   1.000
_cell.angle_alpha   90.00
_cell.angle_beta   90.00
_cell.angle_gamma   90.00
#
_symmetry.space_group_name_H-M   'P 1'
#
loop_
_entity.id
_entity.type
_entity.pdbx_description
1 polymer ?
#
loop_
_entity_poly.entity_id
_entity_poly.type
_entity_poly.pdbx_seq_one_letter_code
_entity_poly.pdbx_strand_id
1 'polypeptide(L)'
;LLKEFLLCLLFLEVLLMGVFSALDLLLFYILFEGILIPMFLLIGIWGSREEKVRASYYFFFYTFIGSVFMLLGIFQLYSSTGTTDYQTLLNIKLPTSTQKWIFAGFFLSLAVKIPQIPFHIWLPQAHVEAPVSGSVILAGIL
;
A
#
# COMPACT_ATOMS: atom_id res chain seq x y z
N LEU A 1 2.93 26.01 -5.99
CA LEU A 1 3.22 24.56 -5.93
C LEU A 1 3.96 24.11 -4.65
N LEU A 2 4.69 24.97 -3.93
CA LEU A 2 5.31 24.56 -2.66
C LEU A 2 4.27 24.25 -1.56
N LYS A 3 3.20 25.06 -1.46
CA LYS A 3 2.13 24.84 -0.46
C LYS A 3 1.41 23.52 -0.70
N GLU A 4 1.10 23.24 -1.96
CA GLU A 4 0.44 22.03 -2.43
C GLU A 4 1.31 20.79 -2.19
N PHE A 5 2.63 20.91 -2.40
CA PHE A 5 3.60 19.86 -2.09
C PHE A 5 3.65 19.52 -0.60
N LEU A 6 3.74 20.55 0.26
CA LEU A 6 3.79 20.36 1.72
C LEU A 6 2.48 19.77 2.24
N LEU A 7 1.33 20.21 1.73
CA LEU A 7 0.04 19.62 2.05
C LEU A 7 -0.04 18.14 1.67
N CYS A 8 0.47 17.78 0.49
CA CYS A 8 0.51 16.39 0.02
C CYS A 8 1.40 15.52 0.92
N LEU A 9 2.56 16.04 1.33
CA LEU A 9 3.49 15.35 2.22
C LEU A 9 2.91 15.15 3.63
N LEU A 10 2.33 16.19 4.23
CA LEU A 10 1.65 16.10 5.54
C LEU A 10 0.48 15.11 5.50
N PHE A 11 -0.30 15.15 4.42
CA PHE A 11 -1.42 14.23 4.25
C PHE A 11 -0.93 12.77 4.14
N LEU A 12 0.18 12.54 3.44
CA LEU A 12 0.81 11.23 3.40
C LEU A 12 1.27 10.76 4.79
N GLU A 13 1.87 11.63 5.60
CA GLU A 13 2.30 11.29 6.97
C GLU A 13 1.11 10.91 7.87
N VAL A 14 -0.01 11.63 7.76
CA VAL A 14 -1.24 11.30 8.48
C VAL A 14 -1.76 9.91 8.10
N LEU A 15 -1.74 9.57 6.81
CA LEU A 15 -2.14 8.24 6.35
C LEU A 15 -1.20 7.15 6.89
N LEU A 16 0.12 7.39 6.89
CA LEU A 16 1.10 6.45 7.43
C LEU A 16 0.89 6.19 8.92
N MET A 17 0.70 7.25 9.72
CA MET A 17 0.36 7.09 11.13
C MET A 17 -0.94 6.30 11.32
N GLY A 18 -1.92 6.57 10.46
CA GLY A 18 -3.17 5.81 10.40
C GLY A 18 -2.94 4.31 10.20
N VAL A 19 -2.14 3.92 9.21
CA VAL A 19 -1.83 2.50 8.90
C VAL A 19 -1.25 1.77 10.11
N PHE A 20 -0.28 2.38 10.82
CA PHE A 20 0.35 1.75 11.98
C PHE A 20 -0.52 1.74 13.24
N SER A 21 -1.59 2.54 13.27
CA SER A 21 -2.54 2.59 14.40
C SER A 21 -3.82 1.77 14.18
N ALA A 22 -4.07 1.30 12.96
CA ALA A 22 -5.30 0.61 12.60
C ALA A 22 -5.37 -0.80 13.24
N LEU A 23 -6.45 -1.07 13.97
CA LEU A 23 -6.78 -2.38 14.53
C LEU A 23 -7.89 -3.11 13.75
N ASP A 24 -8.50 -2.46 12.76
CA ASP A 24 -9.44 -3.09 11.85
C ASP A 24 -8.77 -3.35 10.50
N LEU A 25 -8.90 -4.56 9.97
CA LEU A 25 -8.23 -4.98 8.73
C LEU A 25 -8.73 -4.21 7.50
N LEU A 26 -10.02 -3.87 7.44
CA LEU A 26 -10.57 -3.11 6.32
C LEU A 26 -10.10 -1.65 6.39
N LEU A 27 -10.09 -1.06 7.59
CA LEU A 27 -9.53 0.28 7.80
C LEU A 27 -8.04 0.32 7.46
N PHE A 28 -7.28 -0.69 7.89
CA PHE A 28 -5.87 -0.87 7.52
C PHE A 28 -5.73 -0.87 5.99
N TYR A 29 -6.52 -1.67 5.26
CA TYR A 29 -6.47 -1.73 3.80
C TYR A 29 -6.74 -0.37 3.15
N ILE A 30 -7.78 0.34 3.60
CA ILE A 30 -8.15 1.66 3.06
C ILE A 30 -7.01 2.67 3.24
N LEU A 31 -6.40 2.72 4.42
CA LEU A 31 -5.29 3.63 4.70
C LEU A 31 -4.03 3.21 3.94
N PHE A 32 -3.77 1.90 3.86
CA PHE A 32 -2.62 1.30 3.19
C PHE A 32 -2.61 1.61 1.68
N GLU A 33 -3.76 1.52 1.02
CA GLU A 33 -3.93 1.91 -0.37
C GLU A 33 -4.06 3.42 -0.54
N GLY A 34 -4.61 4.11 0.46
CA GLY A 34 -4.73 5.56 0.49
C GLY A 34 -3.38 6.27 0.29
N ILE A 35 -2.28 5.71 0.81
CA ILE A 35 -0.92 6.25 0.64
C ILE A 35 -0.50 6.32 -0.84
N LEU A 36 -1.04 5.45 -1.71
CA LEU A 36 -0.70 5.45 -3.13
C LEU A 36 -1.13 6.74 -3.82
N ILE A 37 -2.22 7.38 -3.37
CA ILE A 37 -2.75 8.60 -4.00
C ILE A 37 -1.77 9.78 -3.82
N PRO A 38 -1.33 10.15 -2.59
CA PRO A 38 -0.33 11.19 -2.42
C PRO A 38 1.01 10.84 -3.07
N MET A 39 1.44 9.58 -3.02
CA MET A 39 2.68 9.15 -3.67
C MET A 39 2.63 9.32 -5.19
N PHE A 40 1.50 8.93 -5.80
CA PHE A 40 1.26 9.13 -7.23
C PHE A 40 1.37 10.61 -7.62
N LEU A 41 0.77 11.51 -6.83
CA LEU A 41 0.86 12.95 -7.04
C LEU A 41 2.28 13.50 -6.83
N LEU A 42 2.98 13.04 -5.78
CA LEU A 42 4.35 13.44 -5.47
C LEU A 42 5.31 13.12 -6.62
N ILE A 43 5.22 11.90 -7.17
CA ILE A 43 6.05 11.48 -8.31
C ILE A 43 5.60 12.20 -9.59
N GLY A 44 4.30 12.20 -9.91
CA GLY A 44 3.80 12.71 -11.19
C GLY A 44 3.96 14.23 -11.37
N ILE A 45 3.69 15.02 -10.32
CA ILE A 45 3.75 16.49 -10.40
C ILE A 45 5.15 16.99 -10.07
N TRP A 46 5.70 16.58 -8.92
CA TRP A 46 6.96 17.10 -8.37
C TRP A 46 8.19 16.22 -8.64
N GLY A 47 8.04 15.14 -9.40
CA GLY A 47 9.17 14.36 -9.90
C GLY A 47 10.13 15.19 -10.75
N SER A 48 11.40 14.78 -10.73
CA SER A 48 12.51 15.59 -11.26
C SER A 48 12.79 15.40 -12.75
N ARG A 49 12.48 14.23 -13.33
CA ARG A 49 12.79 13.93 -14.73
C ARG A 49 11.53 13.81 -15.59
N GLU A 50 11.73 13.63 -16.89
CA GLU A 50 10.67 13.65 -17.89
C GLU A 50 9.76 12.41 -17.80
N GLU A 51 10.30 11.25 -17.45
CA GLU A 51 9.58 9.97 -17.37
C GLU A 51 8.73 9.83 -16.08
N LYS A 52 8.69 10.86 -15.22
CA LYS A 52 7.99 10.84 -13.93
C LYS A 52 6.52 10.45 -14.01
N VAL A 53 5.83 10.86 -15.08
CA VAL A 53 4.41 10.53 -15.27
C VAL A 53 4.25 9.02 -15.49
N ARG A 54 5.07 8.44 -16.37
CA ARG A 54 5.07 6.99 -16.60
C ARG A 54 5.47 6.21 -15.35
N ALA A 55 6.49 6.66 -14.62
CA ALA A 55 6.89 6.02 -13.37
C ALA A 55 5.79 6.08 -12.30
N SER A 56 5.06 7.20 -12.19
CA SER A 56 3.93 7.34 -11.25
C SER A 56 2.82 6.34 -11.56
N TYR A 57 2.42 6.19 -12.83
CA TYR A 57 1.42 5.20 -13.24
C TYR A 57 1.93 3.77 -13.03
N TYR A 58 3.18 3.50 -13.37
CA TYR A 58 3.77 2.17 -13.19
C TYR A 58 3.76 1.79 -11.71
N PHE A 59 4.24 2.66 -10.82
CA PHE A 59 4.18 2.47 -9.37
C PHE A 59 2.75 2.20 -8.89
N PHE A 60 1.81 3.07 -9.25
CA PHE A 60 0.42 2.97 -8.78
C PHE A 60 -0.23 1.66 -9.22
N PHE A 61 -0.24 1.36 -10.52
CA PHE A 61 -0.92 0.16 -11.03
C PHE A 61 -0.22 -1.13 -10.59
N TYR A 62 1.12 -1.14 -10.53
CA TYR A 62 1.86 -2.32 -10.12
C TYR A 62 1.54 -2.70 -8.67
N THR A 63 1.54 -1.72 -7.76
CA THR A 63 1.25 -1.96 -6.34
C THR A 63 -0.24 -2.18 -6.09
N PHE A 64 -1.12 -1.43 -6.76
CA PHE A 64 -2.58 -1.58 -6.64
C PHE A 64 -3.07 -2.96 -7.10
N ILE A 65 -2.57 -3.49 -8.22
CA ILE A 65 -2.98 -4.83 -8.67
C ILE A 65 -2.59 -5.90 -7.64
N GLY A 66 -1.42 -5.76 -7.00
CA GLY A 66 -1.01 -6.64 -5.93
C GLY A 66 -1.94 -6.56 -4.71
N SER A 67 -2.40 -5.36 -4.36
CA SER A 67 -3.25 -5.13 -3.19
C SER A 67 -4.67 -5.67 -3.32
N VAL A 68 -5.22 -5.75 -4.55
CA VAL A 68 -6.57 -6.30 -4.78
C VAL A 68 -6.71 -7.72 -4.23
N PHE A 69 -5.65 -8.53 -4.28
CA PHE A 69 -5.69 -9.89 -3.71
C PHE A 69 -5.83 -9.90 -2.19
N MET A 70 -5.26 -8.91 -1.49
CA MET A 70 -5.48 -8.73 -0.05
C MET A 70 -6.92 -8.32 0.24
N LEU A 71 -7.52 -7.44 -0.57
CA LEU A 71 -8.92 -7.04 -0.42
C LEU A 71 -9.87 -8.24 -0.55
N LEU A 72 -9.63 -9.11 -1.53
CA LEU A 72 -10.40 -10.36 -1.68
C LEU A 72 -10.27 -11.26 -0.44
N GLY A 73 -9.07 -11.35 0.14
CA GLY A 73 -8.83 -12.06 1.39
C GLY A 73 -9.61 -11.47 2.58
N ILE A 74 -9.66 -10.14 2.68
CA ILE A 74 -10.42 -9.43 3.73
C ILE A 74 -11.93 -9.67 3.57
N PHE A 75 -12.47 -9.64 2.35
CA PHE A 75 -13.88 -9.96 2.12
C PHE A 75 -14.22 -11.41 2.45
N GLN A 76 -13.32 -12.36 2.16
CA GLN A 76 -13.49 -13.75 2.56
C GLN A 76 -13.42 -13.95 4.08
N LEU A 77 -12.56 -13.19 4.78
CA LEU A 77 -12.54 -13.16 6.24
C LEU A 77 -13.87 -12.63 6.78
N TYR A 78 -14.34 -11.50 6.25
CA TYR A 78 -15.58 -10.89 6.69
C TYR A 78 -16.79 -11.81 6.46
N SER A 79 -16.87 -12.49 5.31
CA SER A 79 -17.98 -13.41 5.01
C SER A 79 -18.03 -14.62 5.93
N SER A 80 -16.88 -15.07 6.44
CA SER A 80 -16.78 -16.25 7.32
C SER A 80 -16.87 -15.92 8.81
N THR A 81 -16.47 -14.72 9.22
CA THR A 81 -16.37 -14.33 10.64
C THR A 81 -17.35 -13.24 11.06
N GLY A 82 -17.87 -12.46 10.11
CA GLY A 82 -18.75 -11.32 10.36
C GLY A 82 -18.05 -10.07 10.91
N THR A 83 -16.72 -10.10 11.09
CA THR A 83 -15.95 -8.99 11.67
C THR A 83 -14.62 -8.78 10.95
N THR A 84 -14.12 -7.55 10.90
CA THR A 84 -12.76 -7.21 10.42
C THR A 84 -11.84 -6.72 11.53
N ASP A 85 -12.34 -6.69 12.77
CA ASP A 85 -11.54 -6.33 13.93
C ASP A 85 -10.44 -7.37 14.18
N TYR A 86 -9.21 -6.90 14.30
CA TYR A 86 -8.05 -7.76 14.48
C TYR A 86 -8.12 -8.56 15.80
N GLN A 87 -8.62 -7.93 16.88
CA GLN A 87 -8.64 -8.57 18.20
C GLN A 87 -9.63 -9.73 18.26
N THR A 88 -10.79 -9.60 17.64
CA THR A 88 -11.75 -10.72 17.53
C THR A 88 -11.21 -11.83 16.66
N LEU A 89 -10.60 -11.49 15.51
CA LEU A 89 -10.08 -12.46 14.54
C LEU A 89 -9.01 -13.40 15.11
N LEU A 90 -8.20 -12.93 16.07
CA LEU A 90 -7.19 -13.76 16.75
C LEU A 90 -7.76 -14.99 17.45
N ASN A 91 -9.02 -14.91 17.90
CA ASN A 91 -9.67 -15.98 18.65
C ASN A 91 -10.51 -16.92 17.76
N ILE A 92 -10.65 -16.61 16.48
CA ILE A 92 -11.49 -17.37 15.55
C ILE A 92 -10.67 -18.45 14.85
N LYS A 93 -11.17 -19.69 14.90
CA LYS A 93 -10.57 -20.82 14.18
C LYS A 93 -11.20 -20.95 12.80
N LEU A 94 -10.40 -20.69 11.76
CA LEU A 94 -10.78 -20.90 10.36
C LEU A 94 -10.32 -22.26 9.85
N PRO A 95 -11.02 -22.84 8.86
CA PRO A 95 -10.54 -24.02 8.15
C PRO A 95 -9.16 -23.77 7.51
N THR A 96 -8.29 -24.77 7.54
CA THR A 96 -6.92 -24.67 7.01
C THR A 96 -6.87 -24.35 5.51
N SER A 97 -7.86 -24.78 4.74
CA SER A 97 -7.99 -24.42 3.32
C SER A 97 -8.19 -22.91 3.13
N THR A 98 -9.13 -22.32 3.88
CA THR A 98 -9.43 -20.88 3.82
C THR A 98 -8.24 -20.05 4.30
N GLN A 99 -7.57 -20.47 5.37
CA GLN A 99 -6.36 -19.81 5.87
C GLN A 99 -5.26 -19.70 4.81
N LYS A 100 -5.02 -20.77 4.03
CA LYS A 100 -4.01 -20.76 2.96
C LYS A 100 -4.34 -19.75 1.86
N TRP A 101 -5.60 -19.64 1.46
CA TRP A 101 -6.03 -18.68 0.44
C TRP A 101 -5.94 -17.23 0.92
N ILE A 102 -6.39 -16.97 2.14
CA ILE A 102 -6.27 -15.64 2.76
C ILE A 102 -4.80 -15.27 2.89
N PHE A 103 -3.97 -16.18 3.40
CA PHE A 103 -2.53 -15.97 3.50
C PHE A 103 -1.89 -15.67 2.15
N ALA A 104 -2.23 -16.42 1.09
CA ALA A 104 -1.70 -16.17 -0.24
C ALA A 104 -2.06 -14.77 -0.77
N GLY A 105 -3.28 -14.30 -0.52
CA GLY A 105 -3.71 -12.95 -0.91
C GLY A 105 -2.94 -11.84 -0.19
N PHE A 106 -2.78 -11.97 1.14
CA PHE A 106 -1.96 -11.06 1.94
C PHE A 106 -0.48 -11.10 1.54
N PHE A 107 0.06 -12.31 1.37
CA PHE A 107 1.45 -12.51 0.96
C PHE A 107 1.72 -11.84 -0.38
N LEU A 108 0.87 -12.00 -1.38
CA LEU A 108 1.08 -11.41 -2.70
C LEU A 108 1.05 -9.88 -2.64
N SER A 109 0.09 -9.30 -1.92
CA SER A 109 0.04 -7.84 -1.72
C SER A 109 1.28 -7.29 -1.03
N LEU A 110 1.71 -7.94 0.07
CA LEU A 110 2.89 -7.51 0.83
C LEU A 110 4.19 -7.79 0.08
N ALA A 111 4.29 -8.88 -0.67
CA ALA A 111 5.48 -9.21 -1.47
C ALA A 111 5.73 -8.18 -2.57
N VAL A 112 4.66 -7.63 -3.16
CA VAL A 112 4.75 -6.53 -4.12
C VAL A 112 5.23 -5.26 -3.44
N LYS A 113 4.72 -4.93 -2.23
CA LYS A 113 5.05 -3.68 -1.55
C LYS A 113 6.39 -3.68 -0.80
N ILE A 114 6.84 -4.85 -0.28
CA ILE A 114 8.15 -5.10 0.38
C ILE A 114 9.17 -5.63 -0.66
N PRO A 115 9.24 -4.99 -1.85
CA PRO A 115 9.79 -5.51 -3.12
C PRO A 115 10.55 -6.85 -3.07
N GLN A 116 9.82 -7.97 -2.96
CA GLN A 116 10.44 -9.31 -2.98
C GLN A 116 10.78 -9.73 -4.41
N ILE A 117 11.67 -10.71 -4.60
CA ILE A 117 11.86 -11.33 -5.93
C ILE A 117 10.63 -12.21 -6.21
N PRO A 118 9.90 -12.04 -7.35
CA PRO A 118 10.20 -11.24 -8.55
C PRO A 118 9.52 -9.84 -8.64
N PHE A 119 8.80 -9.40 -7.61
CA PHE A 119 7.93 -8.22 -7.59
C PHE A 119 8.60 -6.85 -7.30
N HIS A 120 9.91 -6.71 -7.51
CA HIS A 120 10.68 -5.51 -7.09
C HIS A 120 10.87 -4.45 -8.18
N ILE A 121 10.43 -4.71 -9.42
CA ILE A 121 10.81 -3.91 -10.61
C ILE A 121 10.31 -2.46 -10.55
N TRP A 122 9.21 -2.21 -9.85
CA TRP A 122 8.66 -0.86 -9.68
C TRP A 122 9.54 0.05 -8.81
N LEU A 123 10.28 -0.52 -7.86
CA LEU A 123 11.01 0.23 -6.84
C LEU A 123 12.16 1.07 -7.45
N PRO A 124 13.07 0.53 -8.29
CA PRO A 124 14.10 1.33 -8.94
C PRO A 124 13.55 2.48 -9.78
N GLN A 125 12.45 2.25 -10.51
CA GLN A 125 11.84 3.28 -11.36
C GLN A 125 11.21 4.40 -10.53
N ALA A 126 10.54 4.05 -9.43
CA ALA A 126 9.92 5.05 -8.54
C ALA A 126 10.96 5.93 -7.84
N HIS A 127 12.05 5.36 -7.31
CA HIS A 127 13.08 6.14 -6.59
C HIS A 127 13.85 7.10 -7.47
N VAL A 128 14.10 6.72 -8.72
CA VAL A 128 14.88 7.53 -9.66
C VAL A 128 14.13 8.80 -10.07
N GLU A 129 12.79 8.73 -10.12
CA GLU A 129 11.92 9.80 -10.60
C GLU A 129 11.32 10.66 -9.47
N ALA A 130 11.16 10.07 -8.27
CA ALA A 130 10.58 10.76 -7.12
C ALA A 130 11.42 11.98 -6.68
N PRO A 131 10.78 13.03 -6.15
CA PRO A 131 11.50 14.10 -5.45
C PRO A 131 12.23 13.55 -4.23
N VAL A 132 13.30 14.23 -3.78
CA VAL A 132 14.17 13.76 -2.67
C VAL A 132 13.37 13.37 -1.42
N SER A 133 12.42 14.21 -1.00
CA SER A 133 11.58 13.91 0.18
C SER A 133 10.68 12.69 -0.05
N GLY A 134 10.10 12.55 -1.24
CA GLY A 134 9.30 11.39 -1.61
C GLY A 134 10.12 10.11 -1.61
N SER A 135 11.35 10.16 -2.10
CA SER A 135 12.28 9.02 -2.12
C SER A 135 12.70 8.58 -0.71
N VAL A 136 12.94 9.53 0.20
CA VAL A 136 13.25 9.24 1.62
C VAL A 136 12.08 8.54 2.31
N ILE A 137 10.86 9.03 2.10
CA ILE A 137 9.65 8.42 2.66
C ILE A 137 9.40 7.04 2.07
N LEU A 138 9.59 6.88 0.76
CA LEU A 138 9.43 5.62 0.06
C LEU A 138 10.42 4.57 0.58
N ALA A 139 11.69 4.95 0.80
CA ALA A 139 12.70 4.03 1.33
C ALA A 139 12.55 3.74 2.83
N GLY A 140 12.04 4.71 3.59
CA GLY A 140 12.02 4.63 5.05
C GLY A 140 10.81 3.90 5.62
N ILE A 141 9.65 3.97 4.95
CA ILE A 141 8.37 3.60 5.57
C ILE A 141 7.50 2.69 4.69
N LEU A 142 7.57 2.82 3.36
CA LEU A 142 6.79 2.01 2.42
C LEU A 142 7.47 0.67 2.11
#